data_AF-A0A962UXA5-F1
#
_entry.id   AF-A0A962UXA5-F1
#
_cell.length_a   1.000
_cell.length_b   1.000
_cell.length_c   1.000
_cell.angle_alpha   90.00
_cell.angle_beta   90.00
_cell.angle_gamma   90.00
#
_symmetry.space_group_name_H-M   'P 1'
#
loop_
_entity.id
_entity.type
_entity.pdbx_description
1 polymer ?
#
loop_
_entity_poly.entity_id
_entity_poly.type
_entity_poly.pdbx_seq_one_letter_code
_entity_poly.pdbx_strand_id
1 'polypeptide(L)' 'MASEGYHEPISELSDETRDMHRAIVSLMEELEAVDWYNQRVDACKDAELKAILAHNRDEEKEHA' A
#
# COMPACT_ATOMS: atom_id res chain seq x y z
N MET A 1 -2.23 5.66 -11.47
CA MET A 1 -0.81 5.64 -11.08
C MET A 1 -0.04 4.83 -12.11
N ALA A 2 1.24 5.11 -12.38
CA ALA A 2 1.96 4.51 -13.51
C ALA A 2 2.27 2.99 -13.33
N SER A 3 1.90 2.39 -12.20
CA SER A 3 2.25 1.03 -11.78
C SER A 3 1.07 0.06 -11.66
N GLU A 4 -0.15 0.40 -12.08
CA GLU A 4 -1.36 -0.42 -11.85
C GLU A 4 -1.41 -1.75 -12.64
N GLY A 5 -0.29 -2.22 -13.20
CA GLY A 5 -0.24 -3.52 -13.86
C GLY A 5 1.13 -3.91 -14.39
N TYR A 6 1.15 -4.96 -15.23
CA TYR A 6 2.37 -5.46 -15.86
C TYR A 6 2.85 -4.51 -16.98
N HIS A 7 4.16 -4.29 -17.05
CA HIS A 7 4.79 -3.51 -18.12
C HIS A 7 5.11 -4.33 -19.38
N GLU A 8 5.00 -5.65 -19.30
CA GLU A 8 5.20 -6.59 -20.40
C GLU A 8 3.97 -7.49 -20.55
N PRO A 9 3.74 -8.09 -21.74
CA PRO A 9 2.64 -9.02 -21.95
C PRO A 9 2.65 -10.16 -20.92
N ILE A 10 1.53 -10.39 -20.25
CA ILE A 10 1.41 -11.42 -19.19
C ILE A 10 1.80 -12.82 -19.70
N SER A 11 1.53 -13.12 -20.97
CA SER A 11 1.88 -14.39 -21.61
C SER A 11 3.38 -14.63 -21.75
N GLU A 12 4.20 -13.57 -21.62
CA GLU A 12 5.66 -13.65 -21.70
C GLU A 12 6.31 -13.70 -20.30
N LEU A 13 5.52 -13.57 -19.24
CA LEU A 13 6.00 -13.60 -17.86
C LEU A 13 5.83 -15.01 -17.27
N SER A 14 6.85 -15.48 -16.56
CA SER A 14 6.74 -16.71 -15.78
C SER A 14 5.76 -16.54 -14.61
N ASP A 15 5.20 -17.65 -14.13
CA ASP A 15 4.32 -17.62 -12.95
C ASP A 15 5.05 -17.08 -11.71
N GLU A 16 6.33 -17.42 -11.53
CA GLU A 16 7.17 -16.88 -10.45
C GLU A 16 7.30 -15.36 -10.52
N THR A 17 7.57 -14.80 -11.70
CA THR A 17 7.65 -13.34 -11.89
C THR A 17 6.30 -12.68 -11.60
N ARG A 18 5.20 -13.33 -12.00
CA ARG A 18 3.86 -12.81 -11.73
C ARG A 18 3.54 -12.85 -10.24
N ASP A 19 3.95 -13.89 -9.51
CA ASP A 19 3.78 -14.00 -8.06
C ASP A 19 4.59 -12.93 -7.33
N MET A 20 5.85 -12.73 -7.74
CA MET A 20 6.69 -11.66 -7.20
C MET A 20 6.10 -10.28 -7.49
N HIS A 21 5.58 -10.03 -8.70
CA HIS A 21 4.91 -8.77 -9.02
C HIS A 21 3.70 -8.51 -8.11
N ARG A 22 2.87 -9.53 -7.85
CA ARG A 22 1.73 -9.39 -6.91
C ARG A 22 2.22 -8.98 -5.52
N ALA A 23 3.25 -9.65 -5.00
CA ALA A 23 3.83 -9.30 -3.70
C ALA A 23 4.37 -7.86 -3.66
N ILE A 24 5.09 -7.44 -4.71
CA ILE A 24 5.64 -6.08 -4.82
C ILE A 24 4.52 -5.05 -4.88
N VAL A 25 3.49 -5.26 -5.70
CA VAL A 25 2.37 -4.30 -5.82
C VAL A 25 1.61 -4.20 -4.51
N SER A 26 1.32 -5.33 -3.83
CA SER A 26 0.69 -5.29 -2.51
C SER A 26 1.53 -4.53 -1.50
N LEU A 27 2.85 -4.78 -1.43
CA LEU A 27 3.75 -4.03 -0.56
C LEU A 27 3.76 -2.53 -0.87
N MET A 28 3.75 -2.16 -2.15
CA MET A 28 3.68 -0.75 -2.56
C MET A 28 2.38 -0.09 -2.11
N GLU A 29 1.24 -0.77 -2.27
CA GLU A 29 -0.07 -0.28 -1.84
C GLU A 29 -0.11 -0.04 -0.32
N GLU A 30 0.43 -0.96 0.47
CA GLU A 30 0.49 -0.79 1.93
C GLU A 30 1.39 0.39 2.33
N LEU A 31 2.54 0.56 1.68
CA LEU A 31 3.43 1.70 1.95
C LEU A 31 2.80 3.04 1.56
N GLU A 32 2.03 3.09 0.47
CA GLU A 32 1.23 4.27 0.11
C GLU A 32 0.15 4.54 1.15
N ALA A 33 -0.53 3.50 1.64
CA ALA A 33 -1.52 3.64 2.71
C ALA A 33 -0.88 4.18 4.00
N VAL A 34 0.29 3.68 4.40
CA VAL A 34 1.06 4.18 5.55
C VAL A 34 1.37 5.67 5.40
N ASP A 35 1.88 6.10 4.24
CA ASP A 35 2.19 7.50 3.99
C ASP A 35 0.92 8.38 4.05
N TRP A 36 -0.15 7.99 3.36
CA TRP A 36 -1.40 8.74 3.35
C TRP A 36 -2.02 8.86 4.74
N TYR A 37 -2.07 7.76 5.51
CA TYR A 37 -2.55 7.83 6.88
C TYR A 37 -1.65 8.72 7.74
N ASN A 38 -0.33 8.66 7.57
CA ASN A 38 0.58 9.50 8.34
C ASN A 38 0.33 11.00 8.08
N GLN A 39 0.16 11.40 6.81
CA GLN A 39 -0.20 12.77 6.44
C GLN A 39 -1.56 13.17 7.01
N ARG A 40 -2.56 12.28 6.94
CA ARG A 40 -3.90 12.53 7.49
C ARG A 40 -3.89 12.65 9.01
N VAL A 41 -3.13 11.83 9.72
CA VAL A 41 -2.94 11.89 11.18
C VAL A 41 -2.37 13.25 11.59
N ASP A 42 -1.39 13.78 10.84
CA ASP A 42 -0.81 15.10 11.12
C ASP A 42 -1.82 16.23 10.88
N ALA A 43 -2.56 16.17 9.76
CA ALA A 43 -3.54 17.19 9.40
C ALA A 43 -4.85 17.13 10.22
N CYS A 44 -5.25 15.96 10.74
CA CYS A 44 -6.55 15.73 11.37
C CYS A 44 -6.75 16.58 12.64
N LYS A 45 -7.97 17.16 12.76
CA LYS A 45 -8.37 18.00 13.90
C LYS A 45 -9.33 17.31 14.86
N ASP A 46 -9.90 16.17 14.45
CA ASP A 46 -10.78 15.34 15.28
C ASP A 46 -9.95 14.24 15.97
N ALA A 47 -10.06 14.15 17.30
CA ALA A 47 -9.21 13.26 18.08
C ALA A 47 -9.58 11.77 17.92
N GLU A 48 -10.86 11.47 17.75
CA GLU A 48 -11.36 10.10 17.61
C GLU A 48 -10.96 9.56 16.24
N LEU A 49 -11.16 10.34 15.17
CA LEU A 49 -10.71 9.98 13.84
C LEU A 49 -9.19 9.86 13.78
N LYS A 50 -8.43 10.76 14.43
CA LYS A 50 -6.97 10.68 14.47
C LYS A 50 -6.48 9.36 15.07
N ALA A 51 -7.15 8.84 16.11
CA ALA A 51 -6.83 7.56 16.69
C ALA A 51 -7.08 6.39 15.72
N ILE A 52 -8.20 6.40 15.00
CA ILE A 52 -8.52 5.37 13.98
C ILE A 52 -7.50 5.41 12.84
N LEU A 53 -7.18 6.60 12.32
CA LEU A 53 -6.20 6.75 11.24
C LEU A 53 -4.80 6.27 11.66
N ALA A 54 -4.40 6.56 12.90
CA ALA A 54 -3.10 6.11 13.43
C ALA A 54 -3.06 4.60 13.66
N HIS A 55 -4.16 4.02 14.16
CA HIS A 55 -4.31 2.57 14.32
C HIS A 55 -4.14 1.86 12.98
N ASN A 56 -4.95 2.22 11.98
CA ASN A 56 -4.91 1.58 10.66
C ASN A 56 -3.52 1.73 10.02
N ARG A 57 -2.91 2.92 10.10
CA ARG A 57 -1.52 3.13 9.63
C ARG A 57 -0.54 2.12 10.21
N ASP A 58 -0.68 1.79 11.50
CA ASP A 58 0.24 0.92 12.18
C ASP A 58 -0.05 -0.57 11.89
N GLU A 59 -1.30 -0.93 11.57
CA GLU A 59 -1.64 -2.25 11.01
C GLU A 59 -1.07 -2.44 9.60
N GLU A 60 -1.11 -1.44 8.72
CA GLU A 60 -0.54 -1.59 7.36
C GLU A 60 0.98 -1.81 7.39
N LYS A 61 1.68 -1.41 8.46
CA LYS A 61 3.10 -1.73 8.66
C LYS A 61 3.37 -3.19 9.01
N GLU A 62 2.36 -3.92 9.50
CA GLU A 62 2.43 -5.38 9.68
C GLU A 62 2.14 -6.10 8.37
N HIS A 63 1.30 -5.52 7.51
CA HIS A 63 1.00 -6.05 6.18
C HIS A 63 2.16 -5.88 5.19
N ALA A 64 2.97 -4.83 5.35
CA ALA A 64 4.17 -4.52 4.58
C ALA A 64 5.42 -5.32 5.02
#